data_AF-A0A126P871-F1
#
_entry.id   AF-A0A126P871-F1
#
_cell.length_a   1.000
_cell.length_b   1.000
_cell.length_c   1.000
_cell.angle_alpha   90.00
_cell.angle_beta   90.00
_cell.angle_gamma   90.00
#
_symmetry.space_group_name_H-M   'P 1'
#
loop_
_entity.id
_entity.type
_entity.pdbx_description
1 polymer ?
#
loop_
_entity_poly.entity_id
_entity_poly.type
_entity_poly.pdbx_seq_one_letter_code
_entity_poly.pdbx_strand_id
1 'polypeptide(L)'
;MLCDNITLRRVTAKNPWYGQNTDALDLESCRNGIVEGCTFDVGDDGICIKSGRDEQGRQRGVPTENFIVRDTKVYHAHGGFVIGSEMSGGAATCS
;
A
#
# COMPACT_ATOMS: atom_id res chain seq x y z
N MET A 1 -13.27 -0.66 9.34
CA MET A 1 -11.84 -0.30 9.50
C MET A 1 -11.11 -1.52 9.97
N LEU A 2 -10.00 -1.88 9.32
CA LEU A 2 -9.26 -3.10 9.66
C LEU A 2 -8.08 -2.80 10.59
N CYS A 3 -7.33 -1.74 10.29
CA CYS A 3 -6.23 -1.26 11.13
C CYS A 3 -6.29 0.27 11.26
N ASP A 4 -5.79 0.78 12.39
CA ASP A 4 -5.67 2.21 12.69
C ASP A 4 -4.31 2.46 13.35
N ASN A 5 -3.71 3.63 13.07
CA ASN A 5 -2.44 4.09 13.63
C ASN A 5 -1.25 3.17 13.31
N ILE A 6 -0.89 3.11 12.02
CA ILE A 6 0.15 2.23 11.48
C ILE A 6 1.49 2.97 11.35
N THR A 7 2.58 2.32 11.71
CA THR A 7 3.93 2.82 11.42
C THR A 7 4.75 1.70 10.80
N LEU A 8 5.31 1.97 9.61
CA LEU A 8 6.35 1.15 9.01
C LEU A 8 7.62 1.98 8.90
N ARG A 9 8.70 1.57 9.58
CA ARG A 9 9.93 2.35 9.64
C ARG A 9 11.16 1.51 9.38
N ARG A 10 12.02 1.96 8.47
CA ARG A 10 13.33 1.35 8.17
C ARG A 10 13.23 -0.14 7.85
N VAL A 11 12.18 -0.52 7.12
CA VAL A 11 11.98 -1.88 6.65
C VAL A 11 12.52 -2.00 5.23
N THR A 12 13.21 -3.11 4.98
CA THR A 12 13.66 -3.50 3.64
C THR A 12 12.85 -4.70 3.17
N ALA A 13 12.21 -4.60 2.01
CA ALA A 13 11.58 -5.72 1.33
C ALA A 13 12.27 -5.95 -0.01
N LYS A 14 12.71 -7.18 -0.25
CA LYS A 14 13.40 -7.56 -1.49
C LYS A 14 12.90 -8.89 -2.02
N ASN A 15 12.39 -8.87 -3.25
CA ASN A 15 11.90 -10.04 -3.97
C ASN A 15 12.51 -10.09 -5.39
N PRO A 16 12.58 -11.27 -6.04
CA PRO A 16 12.99 -11.36 -7.43
C PRO A 16 12.09 -10.50 -8.32
N TRP A 17 12.68 -9.80 -9.29
CA TRP A 17 11.95 -8.88 -10.19
C TRP A 17 10.85 -9.56 -11.02
N TYR A 18 10.96 -10.88 -11.24
CA TYR A 18 9.96 -11.68 -11.98
C TYR A 18 8.93 -12.34 -11.05
N GLY A 19 8.96 -12.02 -9.75
CA GLY A 19 8.02 -12.57 -8.76
C GLY A 19 6.62 -11.99 -8.94
N GLN A 20 5.63 -12.85 -9.13
CA GLN A 20 4.23 -12.44 -9.25
C GLN A 20 3.62 -12.16 -7.87
N ASN A 21 2.80 -11.10 -7.77
CA ASN A 21 2.10 -10.73 -6.53
C ASN A 21 3.06 -10.51 -5.35
N THR A 22 4.20 -9.87 -5.64
CA THR A 22 5.26 -9.63 -4.65
C THR A 22 5.31 -8.17 -4.18
N ASP A 23 4.14 -7.55 -4.01
CA ASP A 23 4.01 -6.19 -3.50
C ASP A 23 4.83 -6.03 -2.20
N ALA A 24 5.56 -4.93 -2.06
CA ALA A 24 6.34 -4.69 -0.84
C ALA A 24 5.44 -4.28 0.34
N LEU A 25 4.36 -3.55 0.07
CA LEU A 25 3.41 -3.11 1.08
C LEU A 25 2.01 -2.93 0.49
N ASP A 26 1.04 -3.70 1.01
CA ASP A 26 -0.39 -3.50 0.78
C ASP A 26 -1.05 -2.83 2.00
N LEU A 27 -1.67 -1.68 1.78
CA LEU A 27 -2.49 -0.99 2.78
C LEU A 27 -3.97 -1.14 2.41
N GLU A 28 -4.69 -2.05 3.07
CA GLU A 28 -6.09 -2.35 2.77
C GLU A 28 -7.06 -1.95 3.89
N SER A 29 -7.98 -1.02 3.58
CA SER A 29 -9.02 -0.54 4.50
C SER A 29 -8.47 -0.04 5.85
N CYS A 30 -7.33 0.65 5.79
CA CYS A 30 -6.55 1.15 6.94
C CYS A 30 -6.58 2.68 7.02
N ARG A 31 -6.32 3.25 8.20
CA ARG A 31 -6.10 4.71 8.30
C ARG A 31 -4.97 5.11 9.22
N ASN A 32 -4.58 6.38 9.10
CA ASN A 32 -3.65 7.07 9.97
C ASN A 32 -2.30 6.35 10.01
N GLY A 33 -1.47 6.52 8.99
CA GLY A 33 -0.20 5.82 8.94
C GLY A 33 0.99 6.61 8.41
N ILE A 34 2.17 6.15 8.81
CA ILE A 34 3.45 6.68 8.33
C ILE A 34 4.30 5.52 7.82
N VAL A 35 4.78 5.63 6.58
CA VAL A 35 5.81 4.77 5.99
C VAL A 35 7.06 5.61 5.81
N GLU A 36 8.14 5.27 6.51
CA GLU A 36 9.30 6.14 6.62
C GLU A 36 10.63 5.41 6.57
N GLY A 37 11.55 5.88 5.74
CA GLY A 37 12.92 5.36 5.69
C GLY A 37 13.01 3.92 5.15
N CYS A 38 11.99 3.45 4.44
CA CYS A 38 11.93 2.08 3.93
C CYS A 38 12.68 1.93 2.61
N THR A 39 12.98 0.68 2.23
CA THR A 39 13.63 0.35 0.96
C THR A 39 12.96 -0.86 0.31
N PHE A 40 12.39 -0.68 -0.87
CA PHE A 40 11.63 -1.71 -1.57
C PHE A 40 12.26 -2.01 -2.94
N ASP A 41 12.47 -3.29 -3.23
CA ASP A 41 13.04 -3.81 -4.49
C ASP A 41 12.34 -5.13 -4.82
N VAL A 42 11.22 -5.06 -5.52
CA VAL A 42 10.24 -6.15 -5.65
C VAL A 42 9.76 -6.36 -7.09
N GLY A 43 9.12 -7.49 -7.36
CA GLY A 43 8.61 -7.83 -8.70
C GLY A 43 7.23 -7.27 -9.02
N ASP A 44 6.54 -6.67 -8.06
CA ASP A 44 5.21 -6.06 -8.25
C ASP A 44 5.18 -4.65 -7.61
N ASP A 45 4.11 -4.21 -6.96
CA ASP A 45 4.02 -2.84 -6.45
C ASP A 45 4.90 -2.56 -5.23
N GLY A 46 5.60 -1.42 -5.21
CA GLY A 46 6.38 -1.00 -4.05
C GLY A 46 5.49 -0.66 -2.84
N ILE A 47 4.48 0.17 -3.08
CA ILE A 47 3.46 0.55 -2.10
C ILE A 47 2.13 0.57 -2.82
N CYS A 48 1.14 -0.13 -2.29
CA CYS A 48 -0.17 -0.22 -2.90
C CYS A 48 -1.28 0.11 -1.90
N ILE A 49 -2.16 1.03 -2.30
CA ILE A 49 -3.32 1.48 -1.53
C ILE A 49 -4.57 0.77 -2.06
N LYS A 50 -5.16 -0.10 -1.22
CA LYS A 50 -6.34 -0.91 -1.55
C LYS A 50 -7.46 -0.65 -0.54
N SER A 51 -8.70 -0.96 -0.89
CA SER A 51 -9.88 -0.84 -0.02
C SER A 51 -10.99 -1.82 -0.40
N GLY A 52 -10.57 -3.02 -0.83
CA GLY A 52 -11.47 -4.11 -1.19
C GLY A 52 -11.98 -4.06 -2.63
N ARG A 53 -12.46 -5.22 -3.10
CA ARG A 53 -12.87 -5.44 -4.50
C ARG A 53 -14.38 -5.54 -4.63
N ASP A 54 -14.91 -4.98 -5.71
CA ASP A 54 -16.27 -5.16 -6.20
C ASP A 54 -17.33 -4.93 -5.11
N GLU A 55 -18.34 -5.80 -5.10
CA GLU A 55 -19.50 -5.69 -4.24
C GLU A 55 -19.14 -5.80 -2.76
N GLN A 56 -18.20 -6.68 -2.41
CA GLN A 56 -17.74 -6.80 -1.04
C GLN A 56 -17.02 -5.53 -0.56
N GLY A 57 -16.19 -4.92 -1.42
CA GLY A 57 -15.53 -3.66 -1.11
C GLY A 57 -16.52 -2.51 -0.95
N ARG A 58 -17.52 -2.40 -1.83
CA ARG A 58 -18.60 -1.39 -1.73
C ARG A 58 -19.45 -1.57 -0.48
N GLN A 59 -19.84 -2.80 -0.16
CA GLN A 59 -20.61 -3.12 1.04
C GLN A 59 -19.83 -2.84 2.32
N ARG A 60 -18.52 -3.14 2.31
CA ARG A 60 -17.64 -2.78 3.43
C ARG A 60 -17.58 -1.27 3.58
N GLY A 61 -17.45 -0.52 2.47
CA GLY A 61 -17.48 0.95 2.47
C GLY A 61 -16.41 1.58 3.35
N VAL A 62 -15.27 0.90 3.52
CA VAL A 62 -14.16 1.37 4.35
C VAL A 62 -13.01 1.78 3.44
N PRO A 63 -12.64 3.07 3.38
CA PRO A 63 -11.52 3.53 2.58
C PRO A 63 -10.17 3.18 3.22
N THR A 64 -9.10 3.28 2.42
CA THR A 64 -7.76 3.52 2.97
C THR A 64 -7.44 5.00 2.90
N GLU A 65 -7.07 5.60 4.03
CA GLU A 65 -6.90 7.05 4.09
C GLU A 65 -5.85 7.54 5.09
N ASN A 66 -5.37 8.76 4.88
CA ASN A 66 -4.45 9.45 5.78
C ASN A 66 -3.12 8.70 5.99
N PHE A 67 -2.38 8.50 4.91
CA PHE A 67 -1.04 7.94 4.92
C PHE A 67 0.00 8.93 4.42
N ILE A 68 1.12 9.01 5.13
CA ILE A 68 2.31 9.76 4.71
C ILE A 68 3.42 8.77 4.42
N VAL A 69 3.90 8.77 3.18
CA VAL A 69 5.11 8.06 2.77
C VAL A 69 6.22 9.08 2.60
N ARG A 70 7.30 8.94 3.39
CA ARG A 70 8.45 9.84 3.32
C ARG A 70 9.76 9.09 3.40
N ASP A 71 10.81 9.66 2.83
CA ASP A 71 12.17 9.13 2.88
C ASP A 71 12.29 7.63 2.49
N THR A 72 11.35 7.14 1.68
CA THR A 72 11.27 5.73 1.28
C THR A 72 11.76 5.59 -0.15
N LYS A 73 12.61 4.60 -0.38
CA LYS A 73 13.18 4.31 -1.71
C LYS A 73 12.50 3.09 -2.29
N VAL A 74 11.95 3.24 -3.50
CA VAL A 74 11.48 2.12 -4.31
C VAL A 74 12.42 1.99 -5.51
N TYR A 75 13.04 0.83 -5.66
CA TYR A 75 13.93 0.49 -6.77
C TYR A 75 13.13 -0.18 -7.89
N HIS A 76 13.33 -1.49 -8.13
CA HIS A 76 12.47 -2.20 -9.05
C HIS A 76 11.09 -2.44 -8.42
N ALA A 77 10.05 -2.15 -9.18
CA ALA A 77 8.64 -2.38 -8.86
C ALA A 77 7.81 -2.13 -10.14
N HIS A 78 6.61 -2.70 -10.24
CA HIS A 78 5.64 -2.34 -11.27
C HIS A 78 5.13 -0.90 -11.11
N GLY A 79 4.88 -0.49 -9.87
CA GLY A 79 4.61 0.89 -9.49
C GLY A 79 5.27 1.27 -8.17
N GLY A 80 5.83 2.49 -8.10
CA GLY A 80 6.47 2.98 -6.87
C GLY A 80 5.48 3.30 -5.74
N PHE A 81 4.35 3.90 -6.11
CA PHE A 81 3.22 4.20 -5.25
C PHE A 81 1.96 4.05 -6.09
N VAL A 82 1.10 3.10 -5.73
CA VAL A 82 -0.05 2.69 -6.52
C VAL A 82 -1.31 2.83 -5.68
N ILE A 83 -2.39 3.25 -6.35
CA ILE A 83 -3.74 3.25 -5.79
C ILE A 83 -4.55 2.27 -6.63
N GLY A 84 -4.97 1.15 -6.04
CA GLY A 84 -5.80 0.14 -6.69
C GLY A 84 -5.10 -1.20 -6.95
N SER A 85 -5.65 -2.09 -7.79
CA SER A 85 -6.92 -1.89 -8.50
C SER A 85 -8.15 -2.07 -7.59
N GLU A 86 -7.99 -2.75 -6.46
CA GLU A 86 -9.06 -3.10 -5.53
C GLU A 86 -9.39 -1.94 -4.60
N MET A 87 -10.02 -0.89 -5.13
CA MET A 87 -10.27 0.37 -4.44
C MET A 87 -11.77 0.69 -4.23
N SER A 88 -12.61 -0.33 -4.15
CA SER A 88 -14.08 -0.15 -4.11
C SER A 88 -14.60 0.51 -2.84
N GLY A 89 -13.84 0.47 -1.74
CA GLY A 89 -14.13 1.21 -0.51
C GLY A 89 -13.64 2.66 -0.50
N GLY A 90 -12.90 3.09 -1.53
CA GLY A 90 -12.32 4.44 -1.66
C GLY A 90 -10.85 4.55 -1.21
N ALA A 91 -10.18 5.61 -1.65
CA ALA A 91 -8.83 5.97 -1.22
C ALA A 91 -8.73 7.51 -1.12
N ALA A 92 -8.16 8.03 -0.04
CA ALA A 92 -8.12 9.48 0.19
C ALA A 92 -6.90 9.93 1.01
N THR A 93 -6.33 11.09 0.69
CA THR A 93 -5.26 11.73 1.51
C THR A 93 -4.08 10.79 1.77
N CYS A 94 -3.54 10.19 0.72
CA CYS A 94 -2.29 9.43 0.78
C CYS A 94 -1.25 10.15 -0.09
N SER A 95 -0.08 10.43 0.48
CA SER A 95 0.98 11.22 -0.16
C SER A 95 2.36 10.69 0.14
#